data_AF-A0A8S1MGP2-F1
#
_entry.id   AF-A0A8S1MGP2-F1
#
_cell.length_a   1.000
_cell.length_b   1.000
_cell.length_c   1.000
_cell.angle_alpha   90.00
_cell.angle_beta   90.00
_cell.angle_gamma   90.00
#
_symmetry.space_group_name_H-M   'P 1'
#
loop_
_entity.id
_entity.type
_entity.pdbx_description
1 polymer ?
#
loop_
_entity_poly.entity_id
_entity_poly.type
_entity_poly.pdbx_seq_one_letter_code
_entity_poly.pdbx_strand_id
1 'polypeptide(L)'
;MYILKLGSRFSSQKSYDYLYGINPVMSALYANKRQFTQLYVNQTQQNDYINPRISNILNRAQSLKLDVQMIPKNKLERYCSNDHHQNVILKCSKLNYCNQLSDESNFVLLDSVQDPQNFGAILRVCFFLGINTVIVEKKGQCPLSPTVSKTSAGALELMNIFETDNLATFVKQRKHEFQVIGSGFESNSVQN
;
A
#
# COMPACT_ATOMS: atom_id res chain seq x y z
N MET A 1 43.59 7.99 -30.98
CA MET A 1 42.60 7.16 -30.26
C MET A 1 41.85 8.06 -29.29
N TYR A 2 40.72 8.61 -29.73
CA TYR A 2 39.88 9.50 -28.91
C TYR A 2 38.75 8.67 -28.30
N ILE A 3 38.72 8.52 -26.98
CA ILE A 3 37.58 7.91 -26.28
C ILE A 3 36.71 9.06 -25.78
N LEU A 4 35.60 9.30 -26.49
CA LEU A 4 34.52 10.18 -26.06
C LEU A 4 33.82 9.54 -24.86
N LYS A 5 33.87 10.20 -23.71
CA LYS A 5 33.11 9.86 -22.51
C LYS A 5 31.68 10.33 -22.72
N LEU A 6 30.81 9.47 -23.25
CA LEU A 6 29.37 9.73 -23.31
C LEU A 6 28.82 9.72 -21.88
N GLY A 7 28.44 10.91 -21.41
CA GLY A 7 27.74 11.08 -20.14
C GLY A 7 26.42 10.32 -20.16
N SER A 8 26.29 9.32 -19.29
CA SER A 8 25.03 8.64 -19.02
C SER A 8 24.09 9.61 -18.32
N ARG A 9 23.17 10.20 -19.09
CA ARG A 9 21.93 10.76 -18.56
C ARG A 9 21.10 9.62 -17.98
N PHE A 10 21.31 9.28 -16.72
CA PHE A 10 20.33 8.52 -15.95
C PHE A 10 19.11 9.41 -15.72
N SER A 11 18.15 9.37 -16.65
CA SER A 11 16.79 9.80 -16.35
C SER A 11 16.24 8.86 -15.27
N SER A 12 16.00 9.34 -14.07
CA SER A 12 15.31 8.60 -13.02
C SER A 12 13.96 8.12 -13.56
N GLN A 13 13.85 6.85 -13.93
CA GLN A 13 12.60 6.27 -14.39
C GLN A 13 11.61 6.35 -13.23
N LYS A 14 10.60 7.22 -13.31
CA LYS A 14 9.55 7.29 -12.29
C LYS A 14 8.94 5.88 -12.16
N SER A 15 9.13 5.26 -11.00
CA SER A 15 8.58 3.94 -10.69
C SER A 15 7.11 4.14 -10.32
N TYR A 16 6.21 3.58 -11.13
CA TYR A 16 4.77 3.63 -10.90
C TYR A 16 4.27 2.29 -10.38
N ASP A 17 3.21 2.36 -9.58
CA ASP A 17 2.37 1.22 -9.24
C ASP A 17 1.11 1.20 -10.12
N TYR A 18 0.68 0.00 -10.48
CA TYR A 18 -0.66 -0.26 -11.00
C TYR A 18 -1.48 -0.83 -9.85
N LEU A 19 -2.13 0.04 -9.08
CA LEU A 19 -3.00 -0.34 -7.98
C LEU A 19 -4.33 -0.88 -8.53
N TYR A 20 -4.80 -2.04 -8.07
CA TYR A 20 -5.95 -2.72 -8.67
C TYR A 20 -6.97 -3.18 -7.62
N GLY A 21 -8.21 -3.39 -8.08
CA GLY A 21 -9.34 -3.73 -7.21
C GLY A 21 -10.12 -2.51 -6.74
N ILE A 22 -11.41 -2.71 -6.47
CA ILE A 22 -12.33 -1.63 -6.13
C ILE A 22 -11.94 -0.94 -4.82
N ASN A 23 -11.78 -1.71 -3.72
CA ASN A 23 -11.50 -1.11 -2.42
C ASN A 23 -10.11 -0.45 -2.34
N PRO A 24 -9.02 -1.07 -2.85
CA PRO A 24 -7.71 -0.42 -2.87
C PRO A 24 -7.71 0.90 -3.65
N VAL A 25 -8.29 0.90 -4.86
CA VAL A 25 -8.39 2.11 -5.69
C VAL A 25 -9.20 3.19 -4.98
N MET A 26 -10.39 2.85 -4.45
CA MET A 26 -11.21 3.83 -3.74
C MET A 26 -10.51 4.40 -2.50
N SER A 27 -9.86 3.53 -1.72
CA SER A 27 -9.12 3.92 -0.51
C SER A 27 -7.98 4.87 -0.84
N ALA A 28 -7.21 4.58 -1.90
CA ALA A 28 -6.14 5.46 -2.36
C ALA A 28 -6.68 6.84 -2.77
N LEU A 29 -7.77 6.90 -3.55
CA LEU A 29 -8.39 8.16 -4.00
C LEU A 29 -8.93 9.04 -2.85
N TYR A 30 -9.29 8.42 -1.72
CA TYR A 30 -9.68 9.17 -0.51
C TYR A 30 -8.46 9.56 0.34
N ALA A 31 -7.53 8.63 0.55
CA ALA A 31 -6.36 8.86 1.38
C ALA A 31 -5.43 9.94 0.80
N ASN A 32 -5.38 10.05 -0.53
CA ASN A 32 -4.55 11.01 -1.25
C ASN A 32 -3.05 10.94 -0.85
N LYS A 33 -2.57 9.76 -0.47
CA LYS A 33 -1.16 9.48 -0.10
C LYS A 33 -0.28 9.17 -1.30
N ARG A 34 -0.85 9.07 -2.51
CA ARG A 34 -0.17 8.77 -3.76
C ARG A 34 -0.40 9.90 -4.77
N GLN A 35 0.53 10.04 -5.71
CA GLN A 35 0.35 10.90 -6.87
C GLN A 35 -0.39 10.11 -7.96
N PHE A 36 -1.61 10.53 -8.30
CA PHE A 36 -2.43 9.86 -9.32
C PHE A 36 -2.02 10.29 -10.73
N THR A 37 -1.94 9.34 -11.65
CA THR A 37 -1.56 9.60 -13.04
C THR A 37 -2.70 9.30 -14.01
N GLN A 38 -3.33 8.13 -13.88
CA GLN A 38 -4.43 7.73 -14.78
C GLN A 38 -5.27 6.63 -14.14
N LEU A 39 -6.59 6.69 -14.32
CA LEU A 39 -7.52 5.62 -13.98
C LEU A 39 -7.87 4.81 -15.24
N TYR A 40 -7.66 3.50 -15.19
CA TYR A 40 -8.11 2.58 -16.23
C TYR A 40 -9.35 1.83 -15.76
N VAL A 41 -10.39 1.83 -16.59
CA VAL A 41 -11.65 1.13 -16.29
C VAL A 41 -12.00 0.21 -17.46
N ASN A 42 -12.56 -0.96 -17.17
CA ASN A 42 -13.00 -1.87 -18.23
C ASN A 42 -14.10 -1.19 -19.06
N GLN A 43 -13.94 -1.15 -20.38
CA GLN A 43 -14.90 -0.55 -21.33
C GLN A 43 -16.34 -1.03 -21.15
N THR A 44 -16.56 -2.23 -20.59
CA THR A 44 -17.92 -2.72 -20.29
C THR A 44 -18.64 -1.91 -19.20
N GLN A 45 -17.92 -1.13 -18.39
CA GLN A 45 -18.47 -0.24 -17.35
C GLN A 45 -18.96 1.12 -17.90
N GLN A 46 -19.41 1.13 -19.15
CA GLN A 46 -20.10 2.24 -19.81
C GLN A 46 -21.40 1.81 -20.51
N ASN A 47 -21.71 0.51 -20.48
CA ASN A 47 -22.94 -0.02 -21.06
C ASN A 47 -24.12 0.15 -20.07
N ASP A 48 -25.29 -0.39 -20.40
CA ASP A 48 -26.55 -0.25 -19.66
C ASP A 48 -26.49 -0.56 -18.16
N TYR A 49 -25.49 -1.33 -17.71
CA TYR A 49 -25.23 -1.59 -16.29
C TYR A 49 -23.78 -1.29 -15.89
N ILE A 50 -23.63 -0.33 -14.99
CA ILE A 50 -22.36 0.03 -14.36
C ILE A 50 -22.40 -0.46 -12.91
N ASN A 51 -21.33 -1.13 -12.46
CA ASN A 51 -21.21 -1.51 -11.06
C ASN A 51 -21.25 -0.23 -10.17
N PRO A 52 -22.16 -0.12 -9.19
CA PRO A 52 -22.30 1.08 -8.36
C PRO A 52 -20.99 1.49 -7.65
N ARG A 53 -20.15 0.53 -7.27
CA ARG A 53 -18.85 0.83 -6.65
C ARG A 53 -17.85 1.42 -7.64
N ILE A 54 -17.92 1.03 -8.91
CA ILE A 54 -17.11 1.63 -9.99
C ILE A 54 -17.64 3.03 -10.32
N SER A 55 -18.96 3.22 -10.33
CA SER A 55 -19.55 4.56 -10.46
C SER A 55 -19.04 5.52 -9.37
N ASN A 56 -18.95 5.07 -8.11
CA ASN A 56 -18.34 5.86 -7.04
C ASN A 56 -16.88 6.24 -7.31
N ILE A 57 -16.08 5.30 -7.83
CA ILE A 57 -14.68 5.56 -8.23
C ILE A 57 -14.63 6.60 -9.35
N LEU A 58 -15.49 6.47 -10.38
CA LEU A 58 -15.57 7.42 -11.50
C LEU A 58 -15.93 8.84 -11.02
N ASN A 59 -16.95 8.95 -10.15
CA ASN A 59 -17.34 10.23 -9.56
C ASN A 59 -16.19 10.85 -8.75
N ARG A 60 -15.46 10.04 -7.97
CA ARG A 60 -14.31 10.50 -7.22
C ARG A 60 -13.17 10.94 -8.14
N ALA A 61 -12.86 10.18 -9.19
CA ALA A 61 -11.85 10.52 -10.18
C ALA A 61 -12.19 11.84 -10.90
N GLN A 62 -13.46 12.05 -11.26
CA GLN A 62 -13.94 13.30 -11.84
C GLN A 62 -13.73 14.49 -10.88
N SER A 63 -14.06 14.33 -9.59
CA SER A 63 -13.82 15.38 -8.57
C SER A 63 -12.35 15.76 -8.43
N LEU A 64 -11.44 14.81 -8.69
CA LEU A 64 -9.99 14.99 -8.65
C LEU A 64 -9.41 15.44 -9.99
N LYS A 65 -10.23 15.60 -11.04
CA LYS A 65 -9.81 15.86 -12.42
C LYS A 65 -8.79 14.83 -12.93
N LEU A 66 -8.92 13.58 -12.48
CA LEU A 66 -8.07 12.47 -12.89
C LEU A 66 -8.51 11.97 -14.28
N ASP A 67 -7.55 11.79 -15.19
CA ASP A 67 -7.82 11.20 -16.50
C ASP A 67 -8.33 9.77 -16.36
N VAL A 68 -9.42 9.46 -17.06
CA VAL A 68 -10.08 8.15 -17.05
C VAL A 68 -10.05 7.58 -18.45
N GLN A 69 -9.40 6.43 -18.61
CA GLN A 69 -9.35 5.69 -19.87
C GLN A 69 -10.11 4.38 -19.76
N MET A 70 -11.08 4.21 -20.66
CA MET A 70 -11.75 2.93 -20.84
C MET A 70 -10.90 2.01 -21.71
N ILE A 71 -10.62 0.80 -21.23
CA ILE A 71 -9.78 -0.16 -21.94
C ILE A 71 -10.40 -1.57 -21.92
N PRO A 72 -10.05 -2.43 -22.89
CA PRO A 72 -10.49 -3.83 -22.86
C PRO A 72 -9.91 -4.59 -21.67
N LYS A 73 -10.63 -5.63 -21.22
CA LYS A 73 -10.28 -6.47 -20.06
C LYS A 73 -8.84 -7.03 -20.14
N ASN A 74 -8.44 -7.53 -21.30
CA ASN A 74 -7.09 -8.10 -21.51
C ASN A 74 -5.95 -7.09 -21.30
N LYS A 75 -6.20 -5.78 -21.48
CA LYS A 75 -5.22 -4.75 -21.14
C LYS A 75 -5.12 -4.54 -19.62
N LEU A 76 -6.23 -4.61 -18.89
CA LEU A 76 -6.22 -4.55 -17.42
C LEU A 76 -5.45 -5.73 -16.83
N GLU A 77 -5.71 -6.95 -17.32
CA GLU A 77 -5.05 -8.18 -16.87
C GLU A 77 -3.51 -8.10 -16.99
N ARG A 78 -2.99 -7.43 -18.02
CA ARG A 78 -1.54 -7.19 -18.20
C ARG A 78 -0.93 -6.25 -17.15
N TYR A 79 -1.69 -5.31 -16.60
CA TYR A 79 -1.19 -4.37 -15.60
C TYR A 79 -1.10 -4.97 -14.20
N CYS A 80 -1.88 -6.02 -13.91
CA CYS A 80 -1.95 -6.66 -12.59
C CYS A 80 -1.51 -8.13 -12.61
N SER A 81 -0.74 -8.57 -13.61
CA SER A 81 -0.26 -9.96 -13.73
C SER A 81 -1.37 -11.00 -13.60
N ASN A 82 -2.54 -10.73 -14.21
CA ASN A 82 -3.78 -11.53 -14.13
C ASN A 82 -4.42 -11.64 -12.73
N ASP A 83 -3.98 -10.86 -11.74
CA ASP A 83 -4.69 -10.79 -10.46
C ASP A 83 -6.09 -10.17 -10.64
N HIS A 84 -6.98 -10.36 -9.66
CA HIS A 84 -8.37 -9.99 -9.71
C HIS A 84 -8.58 -8.47 -9.60
N HIS A 85 -8.40 -7.75 -10.71
CA HIS A 85 -8.49 -6.29 -10.79
C HIS A 85 -9.89 -5.69 -10.61
N GLN A 86 -10.97 -6.48 -10.71
CA GLN A 86 -12.36 -6.00 -10.55
C GLN A 86 -12.72 -4.83 -11.48
N ASN A 87 -12.28 -4.91 -12.74
CA ASN A 87 -12.55 -3.93 -13.80
C ASN A 87 -11.97 -2.51 -13.58
N VAL A 88 -11.05 -2.31 -12.62
CA VAL A 88 -10.47 -1.00 -12.34
C VAL A 88 -9.00 -1.09 -11.93
N ILE A 89 -8.17 -0.19 -12.46
CA ILE A 89 -6.76 -0.03 -12.13
C ILE A 89 -6.41 1.46 -12.04
N LEU A 90 -5.65 1.85 -11.02
CA LEU A 90 -5.12 3.18 -10.84
C LEU A 90 -3.61 3.17 -11.03
N LYS A 91 -3.14 3.88 -12.06
CA LYS A 91 -1.71 4.19 -12.22
C LYS A 91 -1.34 5.35 -11.31
N CYS A 92 -0.42 5.11 -10.40
CA CYS A 92 -0.03 6.07 -9.38
C CYS A 92 1.44 5.91 -8.95
N SER A 93 1.94 6.84 -8.15
CA SER A 93 3.23 6.65 -7.47
C SER A 93 3.17 5.47 -6.50
N LYS A 94 4.34 4.96 -6.12
CA LYS A 94 4.48 4.09 -4.95
C LYS A 94 3.91 4.75 -3.69
N LEU A 95 3.45 3.91 -2.75
CA LEU A 95 3.11 4.35 -1.41
C LEU A 95 4.40 4.47 -0.61
N ASN A 96 4.53 5.57 0.14
CA ASN A 96 5.69 5.81 0.98
C ASN A 96 5.37 5.47 2.43
N TYR A 97 6.40 5.08 3.18
CA TYR A 97 6.34 5.04 4.63
C TYR A 97 6.14 6.45 5.19
N CYS A 98 5.52 6.54 6.36
CA CYS A 98 5.38 7.78 7.10
C CYS A 98 6.73 8.19 7.67
N ASN A 99 7.09 9.47 7.55
CA ASN A 99 8.35 10.01 8.06
C ASN A 99 8.33 10.23 9.57
N GLN A 100 7.15 10.32 10.17
CA GLN A 100 6.95 10.58 11.58
C GLN A 100 5.93 9.59 12.13
N LEU A 101 6.21 9.08 13.33
CA LEU A 101 5.26 8.27 14.07
C LEU A 101 4.11 9.16 14.53
N SER A 102 2.88 8.67 14.42
CA SER A 102 1.70 9.38 14.90
C SER A 102 1.72 9.48 16.43
N ASP A 103 1.09 10.51 16.97
CA ASP A 103 0.85 10.64 18.42
C ASP A 103 -0.28 9.71 18.92
N GLU A 104 -0.55 8.60 18.19
CA GLU A 104 -1.60 7.65 18.54
C GLU A 104 -1.19 6.80 19.76
N SER A 105 -2.17 6.51 20.62
CA SER A 105 -1.95 5.75 21.85
C SER A 105 -1.66 4.26 21.62
N ASN A 106 -2.05 3.71 20.46
CA ASN A 106 -1.93 2.28 20.16
C ASN A 106 -1.43 2.06 18.74
N PHE A 107 -0.40 1.24 18.59
CA PHE A 107 0.15 0.81 17.29
C PHE A 107 0.58 -0.66 17.36
N VAL A 108 0.68 -1.31 16.21
CA VAL A 108 1.14 -2.70 16.10
C VAL A 108 2.54 -2.73 15.50
N LEU A 109 3.44 -3.47 16.13
CA LEU A 109 4.79 -3.72 15.63
C LEU A 109 4.79 -5.08 14.93
N LEU A 110 5.27 -5.12 13.69
CA LEU A 110 5.37 -6.35 12.91
C LEU A 110 6.83 -6.63 12.57
N ASP A 111 7.33 -7.75 13.09
CA ASP A 111 8.67 -8.22 12.80
C ASP A 111 8.67 -9.04 11.51
N SER A 112 9.20 -8.45 10.44
CA SER A 112 9.62 -9.16 9.22
C SER A 112 8.51 -9.99 8.56
N VAL A 113 7.33 -9.42 8.35
CA VAL A 113 6.23 -10.12 7.65
C VAL A 113 6.50 -10.12 6.14
N GLN A 114 6.99 -11.24 5.62
CA GLN A 114 7.46 -11.37 4.24
C GLN A 114 6.37 -11.66 3.20
N ASP A 115 5.29 -12.32 3.61
CA ASP A 115 4.20 -12.67 2.68
C ASP A 115 3.18 -11.53 2.56
N PRO A 116 2.87 -11.04 1.32
CA PRO A 116 1.90 -9.98 1.10
C PRO A 116 0.46 -10.29 1.54
N GLN A 117 0.06 -11.56 1.55
CA GLN A 117 -1.27 -11.95 2.00
C GLN A 117 -1.37 -11.87 3.52
N ASN A 118 -0.36 -12.40 4.23
CA ASN A 118 -0.26 -12.29 5.69
C ASN A 118 -0.18 -10.83 6.13
N PHE A 119 0.68 -10.03 5.48
CA PHE A 119 0.79 -8.61 5.83
C PHE A 119 -0.53 -7.89 5.59
N GLY A 120 -1.16 -8.09 4.43
CA GLY A 120 -2.45 -7.45 4.15
C GLY A 120 -3.57 -7.90 5.09
N ALA A 121 -3.62 -9.18 5.46
CA ALA A 121 -4.60 -9.70 6.41
C ALA A 121 -4.45 -9.05 7.79
N ILE A 122 -3.21 -8.91 8.28
CA ILE A 122 -2.90 -8.21 9.53
C ILE A 122 -3.34 -6.74 9.45
N LEU A 123 -2.95 -6.01 8.40
CA LEU A 123 -3.34 -4.61 8.22
C LEU A 123 -4.86 -4.43 8.22
N ARG A 124 -5.59 -5.33 7.56
CA ARG A 124 -7.05 -5.30 7.53
C ARG A 124 -7.66 -5.46 8.92
N VAL A 125 -7.10 -6.37 9.73
CA VAL A 125 -7.54 -6.57 11.13
C VAL A 125 -7.20 -5.36 11.99
N CYS A 126 -5.97 -4.84 11.90
CA CYS A 126 -5.55 -3.63 12.61
C CYS A 126 -6.49 -2.46 12.33
N PHE A 127 -6.74 -2.17 11.05
CA PHE A 127 -7.64 -1.09 10.65
C PHE A 127 -9.07 -1.29 11.17
N PHE A 128 -9.59 -2.51 11.09
CA PHE A 128 -10.93 -2.84 11.61
C PHE A 128 -11.04 -2.63 13.13
N LEU A 129 -9.96 -2.89 13.88
CA LEU A 129 -9.88 -2.69 15.32
C LEU A 129 -9.55 -1.23 15.71
N GLY A 130 -9.49 -0.30 14.75
CA GLY A 130 -9.19 1.11 15.00
C GLY A 130 -7.71 1.43 15.21
N ILE A 131 -6.81 0.49 14.88
CA ILE A 131 -5.37 0.71 14.88
C ILE A 131 -5.00 1.28 13.51
N ASN A 132 -4.61 2.56 13.46
CA ASN A 132 -4.28 3.21 12.19
C ASN A 132 -2.78 3.22 11.91
N THR A 133 -1.95 2.90 12.90
CA THR A 133 -0.48 2.96 12.80
C THR A 133 0.15 1.58 12.99
N VAL A 134 0.97 1.18 12.02
CA VAL A 134 1.76 -0.06 12.05
C VAL A 134 3.23 0.28 11.85
N ILE A 135 4.08 -0.32 12.68
CA ILE A 135 5.53 -0.14 12.65
C ILE A 135 6.17 -1.43 12.15
N VAL A 136 7.07 -1.31 11.17
CA VAL A 136 7.77 -2.42 10.55
C VAL A 136 9.28 -2.20 10.56
N GLU A 137 10.06 -3.28 10.49
CA GLU A 137 11.49 -3.16 10.16
C GLU A 137 11.69 -2.89 8.67
N LYS A 138 12.74 -2.13 8.37
CA LYS A 138 13.19 -1.90 6.99
C LYS A 138 13.70 -3.17 6.30
N LYS A 139 14.31 -4.08 7.06
CA LYS A 139 14.82 -5.36 6.58
C LYS A 139 13.79 -6.45 6.82
N GLY A 140 13.67 -7.40 5.89
CA GLY A 140 12.80 -8.58 6.08
C GLY A 140 11.29 -8.32 5.94
N GLN A 141 10.84 -7.07 5.88
CA GLN A 141 9.42 -6.74 5.65
C GLN A 141 9.06 -6.76 4.16
N CYS A 142 7.87 -7.26 3.82
CA CYS A 142 7.37 -7.18 2.45
C CYS A 142 7.01 -5.73 2.06
N PRO A 143 7.23 -5.32 0.80
CA PRO A 143 7.05 -3.93 0.39
C PRO A 143 5.57 -3.51 0.39
N LEU A 144 5.34 -2.21 0.54
CA LEU A 144 4.02 -1.57 0.39
C LEU A 144 3.56 -1.64 -1.08
N SER A 145 3.07 -2.80 -1.50
CA SER A 145 2.78 -3.13 -2.89
C SER A 145 1.28 -3.12 -3.20
N PRO A 146 0.89 -3.00 -4.48
CA PRO A 146 -0.50 -3.19 -4.90
C PRO A 146 -1.15 -4.48 -4.40
N THR A 147 -0.38 -5.57 -4.29
CA THR A 147 -0.84 -6.84 -3.73
C THR A 147 -1.19 -6.72 -2.26
N VAL A 148 -0.37 -6.04 -1.44
CA VAL A 148 -0.69 -5.79 -0.03
C VAL A 148 -1.93 -4.89 0.09
N SER A 149 -2.06 -3.87 -0.75
CA SER A 149 -3.27 -3.04 -0.78
C SER A 149 -4.50 -3.89 -1.14
N LYS A 150 -4.36 -4.84 -2.07
CA LYS A 150 -5.42 -5.76 -2.46
C LYS A 150 -5.82 -6.70 -1.33
N THR A 151 -4.87 -7.41 -0.73
CA THR A 151 -5.11 -8.41 0.32
C THR A 151 -5.63 -7.76 1.60
N SER A 152 -5.23 -6.51 1.87
CA SER A 152 -5.77 -5.70 2.98
C SER A 152 -7.12 -5.05 2.71
N ALA A 153 -7.73 -5.31 1.54
CA ALA A 153 -8.98 -4.67 1.10
C ALA A 153 -8.90 -3.12 1.11
N GLY A 154 -7.72 -2.55 0.88
CA GLY A 154 -7.47 -1.11 0.84
C GLY A 154 -7.02 -0.49 2.16
N ALA A 155 -6.98 -1.23 3.27
CA ALA A 155 -6.55 -0.70 4.57
C ALA A 155 -5.14 -0.10 4.52
N LEU A 156 -4.21 -0.71 3.77
CA LEU A 156 -2.86 -0.16 3.57
C LEU A 156 -2.88 1.30 3.07
N GLU A 157 -3.82 1.68 2.21
CA GLU A 157 -3.88 3.03 1.65
C GLU A 157 -4.32 4.07 2.69
N LEU A 158 -5.06 3.65 3.73
CA LEU A 158 -5.62 4.53 4.76
C LEU A 158 -4.70 4.62 5.99
N MET A 159 -3.98 3.55 6.30
CA MET A 159 -3.11 3.45 7.48
C MET A 159 -1.78 4.19 7.33
N ASN A 160 -1.16 4.49 8.47
CA ASN A 160 0.21 5.00 8.57
C ASN A 160 1.16 3.83 8.80
N ILE A 161 2.07 3.59 7.86
CA ILE A 161 3.10 2.57 8.02
C ILE A 161 4.43 3.26 8.27
N PHE A 162 5.01 3.05 9.44
CA PHE A 162 6.29 3.63 9.84
C PHE A 162 7.38 2.56 9.71
N GLU A 163 8.50 2.90 9.09
CA GLU A 163 9.68 2.02 9.02
C GLU A 163 10.70 2.40 10.08
N THR A 164 11.25 1.41 10.77
CA THR A 164 12.42 1.55 11.65
C THR A 164 13.56 0.66 11.17
N ASP A 165 14.80 1.04 11.48
CA ASP A 165 15.96 0.22 11.15
C ASP A 165 16.00 -1.08 11.98
N ASN A 166 15.50 -1.03 13.23
CA ASN A 166 15.43 -2.17 14.12
C ASN A 166 14.32 -1.99 15.19
N LEU A 167 13.40 -2.95 15.28
CA LEU A 167 12.26 -2.93 16.22
C LEU A 167 12.71 -3.08 17.66
N ALA A 168 13.69 -3.95 17.95
CA ALA A 168 14.17 -4.16 19.32
C ALA A 168 14.77 -2.86 19.90
N THR A 169 15.54 -2.13 19.09
CA THR A 169 16.11 -0.84 19.45
C THR A 169 15.01 0.21 19.61
N PHE A 170 14.05 0.26 18.68
CA PHE A 170 12.89 1.15 18.76
C PHE A 170 12.11 0.97 20.08
N VAL A 171 11.80 -0.27 20.44
CA VAL A 171 11.11 -0.62 21.69
C VAL A 171 11.95 -0.23 22.90
N LYS A 172 13.24 -0.58 22.91
CA LYS A 172 14.13 -0.30 24.05
C LYS A 172 14.24 1.19 24.37
N GLN A 173 14.27 2.04 23.33
CA GLN A 173 14.38 3.49 23.50
C GLN A 173 13.09 4.13 24.02
N ARG A 174 11.93 3.50 23.76
CA ARG A 174 10.61 4.06 24.05
C ARG A 174 9.78 3.25 25.04
N LYS A 175 10.38 2.29 25.73
CA LYS A 175 9.72 1.43 26.74
C LYS A 175 9.03 2.20 27.88
N HIS A 176 9.37 3.48 28.07
CA HIS A 176 8.77 4.36 29.07
C HIS A 176 7.56 5.13 28.53
N GLU A 177 7.36 5.15 27.21
CA GLU A 177 6.27 5.85 26.52
C GLU A 177 5.04 4.96 26.36
N PHE A 178 5.23 3.64 26.31
CA PHE A 178 4.16 2.67 26.08
C PHE A 178 4.40 1.33 26.76
N GLN A 179 3.31 0.62 27.03
CA GLN A 179 3.34 -0.79 27.43
C GLN A 179 3.49 -1.68 26.19
N VAL A 180 4.42 -2.63 26.22
CA VAL A 180 4.64 -3.57 25.13
C VAL A 180 4.05 -4.93 25.49
N ILE A 181 3.19 -5.45 24.62
CA ILE A 181 2.63 -6.80 24.72
C ILE A 181 3.09 -7.57 23.49
N GLY A 182 3.85 -8.64 23.70
CA GLY A 182 4.34 -9.50 22.63
C GLY A 182 3.56 -10.81 22.55
N SER A 183 3.36 -11.31 21.34
CA SER A 183 2.92 -12.68 21.11
C SER A 183 4.13 -13.54 20.74
N GLY A 184 4.36 -14.62 21.48
CA GLY A 184 5.42 -15.57 21.19
C GLY A 184 5.11 -16.91 21.83
N PHE A 185 5.78 -17.96 21.35
CA PHE A 185 5.84 -19.20 22.11
C PHE A 185 6.75 -18.95 23.32
N GLU A 186 6.28 -19.26 24.53
CA GLU A 186 7.16 -19.32 25.70
C GLU A 186 8.23 -20.39 25.46
N SER A 187 9.43 -19.98 25.04
CA SER A 187 10.64 -20.74 25.32
C SER A 187 11.25 -20.11 26.57
N ASN A 188 11.06 -20.77 27.72
CA ASN A 188 11.78 -20.46 28.96
C ASN A 188 13.25 -20.20 28.68
N SER A 189 13.70 -18.95 28.78
CA SER A 189 15.01 -18.52 29.29
C SER A 189 15.26 -17.03 29.01
N VAL A 190 14.80 -16.16 29.92
CA VAL A 190 15.69 -15.33 30.74
C VAL A 190 14.98 -15.11 32.08
N GLN A 191 15.46 -15.80 33.11
CA GLN A 191 15.25 -15.39 34.50
C GLN A 191 16.01 -14.09 34.73
N ASN A 192 15.33 -13.09 35.30
CA ASN A 192 15.83 -11.90 36.01
C ASN A 192 16.97 -11.08 35.37
#